data_AF-A0A1H8DPQ7-F1
#
_entry.id   AF-A0A1H8DPQ7-F1
#
_cell.length_a   1.000
_cell.length_b   1.000
_cell.length_c   1.000
_cell.angle_alpha   90.00
_cell.angle_beta   90.00
_cell.angle_gamma   90.00
#
_symmetry.space_group_name_H-M   'P 1'
#
loop_
_entity.id
_entity.type
_entity.pdbx_description
1 polymer ?
#
loop_
_entity_poly.entity_id
_entity_poly.type
_entity_poly.pdbx_seq_one_letter_code
_entity_poly.pdbx_strand_id
1 'polypeptide(L)'
;MSRSTLTAVRLMLAALLAPALASARSVYLNGVQIDAVTQQKFEKATVRIDEKGDVHIDAPGYAARVVQQPAAAAPAAPAASTPPAAAAAPAPAAPARLTQRYFLVTQQAVPGMAEYDIDVYINSKWIRKLRGSEDQVIQDVTRNLQPGKNTILLTAHKTSAGQRKSYSPQHTFKVIIGEGNVGGDNVMIDDPIIQFQRTAADTQDVSEEFTLTTR
;
A
#
# COMPACT_ATOMS: atom_id res chain seq x y z
N MET A 1 -64.27 -26.65 49.90
CA MET A 1 -64.02 -26.14 51.27
C MET A 1 -62.71 -26.79 51.69
N SER A 2 -61.59 -26.16 52.03
CA SER A 2 -61.22 -24.79 52.36
C SER A 2 -59.73 -24.59 51.99
N ARG A 3 -59.34 -23.35 51.68
CA ARG A 3 -57.98 -22.87 51.38
C ARG A 3 -57.18 -22.63 52.67
N SER A 4 -55.84 -22.60 52.60
CA SER A 4 -54.91 -21.63 53.26
C SER A 4 -53.48 -22.22 53.30
N THR A 5 -52.57 -21.86 52.40
CA THR A 5 -51.48 -20.84 52.53
C THR A 5 -50.60 -20.94 53.78
N LEU A 6 -49.30 -21.24 53.58
CA LEU A 6 -48.20 -20.70 54.40
C LEU A 6 -46.87 -20.73 53.63
N THR A 7 -46.18 -19.60 53.76
CA THR A 7 -45.01 -19.04 53.10
C THR A 7 -43.70 -19.53 53.74
N ALA A 8 -42.54 -19.20 53.12
CA ALA A 8 -41.14 -19.26 53.62
C ALA A 8 -40.35 -20.51 53.17
N VAL A 9 -39.09 -20.47 52.72
CA VAL A 9 -38.05 -19.43 52.62
C VAL A 9 -37.03 -19.90 51.55
N ARG A 10 -36.40 -18.93 50.89
CA ARG A 10 -35.33 -19.09 49.89
C ARG A 10 -34.09 -19.78 50.47
N LEU A 11 -33.40 -20.62 49.68
CA LEU A 11 -31.93 -20.67 49.73
C LEU A 11 -31.37 -20.83 48.31
N MET A 12 -30.73 -19.75 47.85
CA MET A 12 -29.87 -19.70 46.67
C MET A 12 -28.73 -20.70 46.78
N LEU A 13 -28.45 -21.43 45.71
CA LEU A 13 -27.08 -21.89 45.43
C LEU A 13 -26.73 -21.53 43.99
N ALA A 14 -26.36 -20.26 43.81
CA ALA A 14 -25.67 -19.80 42.62
C ALA A 14 -24.24 -20.34 42.69
N ALA A 15 -23.99 -21.47 42.03
CA ALA A 15 -22.62 -21.95 41.81
C ALA A 15 -21.96 -21.02 40.79
N LEU A 16 -21.03 -20.20 41.30
CA LEU A 16 -20.17 -19.31 40.53
C LEU A 16 -19.51 -20.07 39.37
N LEU A 17 -19.93 -19.81 38.14
CA LEU A 17 -19.00 -19.88 37.01
C LEU A 17 -18.07 -18.69 37.15
N ALA A 18 -16.88 -18.92 37.70
CA ALA A 18 -15.81 -17.95 37.66
C ALA A 18 -15.46 -17.69 36.18
N PRO A 19 -15.63 -16.46 35.65
CA PRO A 19 -15.08 -16.13 34.35
C PRO A 19 -13.56 -16.27 34.46
N ALA A 20 -12.99 -17.19 33.69
CA ALA A 20 -11.55 -17.27 33.50
C ALA A 20 -11.08 -15.89 33.03
N LEU A 21 -10.31 -15.22 33.89
CA LEU A 21 -9.70 -13.94 33.58
C LEU A 21 -8.80 -14.16 32.36
N ALA A 22 -9.27 -13.73 31.19
CA ALA A 22 -8.46 -13.67 29.99
C ALA A 22 -7.37 -12.63 30.25
N SER A 23 -6.19 -13.10 30.67
CA SER A 23 -5.00 -12.25 30.75
C SER A 23 -4.75 -11.71 29.35
N ALA A 24 -5.03 -10.42 29.17
CA ALA A 24 -4.70 -9.70 27.95
C ALA A 24 -3.17 -9.73 27.82
N ARG A 25 -2.69 -10.61 26.93
CA ARG A 25 -1.27 -10.68 26.56
C ARG A 25 -1.00 -9.51 25.65
N SER A 26 0.10 -8.83 25.91
CA SER A 26 0.49 -7.66 25.14
C SER A 26 1.52 -8.03 24.08
N VAL A 27 1.43 -7.37 22.94
CA VAL A 27 2.35 -7.50 21.82
C VAL A 27 3.14 -6.23 21.73
N TYR A 28 4.46 -6.36 21.74
CA TYR A 28 5.41 -5.26 21.62
C TYR A 28 6.16 -5.36 20.30
N LEU A 29 6.32 -4.24 19.61
CA LEU A 29 7.23 -4.09 18.48
C LEU A 29 8.36 -3.14 18.88
N ASN A 30 9.60 -3.63 18.92
CA ASN A 30 10.78 -2.86 19.33
C ASN A 30 10.57 -2.15 20.69
N GLY A 31 9.87 -2.80 21.62
CA GLY A 31 9.56 -2.27 22.95
C GLY A 31 8.31 -1.37 23.04
N VAL A 32 7.59 -1.15 21.94
CA VAL A 32 6.34 -0.35 21.92
C VAL A 32 5.13 -1.26 21.84
N GLN A 33 4.14 -1.07 22.71
CA GLN A 33 2.90 -1.84 22.74
C GLN A 33 2.05 -1.58 21.48
N ILE A 34 1.64 -2.64 20.79
CA ILE A 34 0.89 -2.62 19.52
C ILE A 34 -0.43 -3.41 19.57
N ASP A 35 -1.02 -3.59 20.76
CA ASP A 35 -2.21 -4.43 20.99
C ASP A 35 -3.43 -4.05 20.14
N ALA A 36 -3.53 -2.80 19.70
CA ALA A 36 -4.61 -2.31 18.87
C ALA A 36 -4.40 -2.56 17.36
N VAL A 37 -3.21 -3.00 16.95
CA VAL A 37 -2.85 -3.12 15.54
C VAL A 37 -3.09 -4.56 15.08
N THR A 38 -4.04 -4.75 14.16
CA THR A 38 -4.37 -6.08 13.60
C THR A 38 -3.93 -6.18 12.13
N GLN A 39 -3.81 -7.41 11.63
CA GLN A 39 -3.47 -7.74 10.23
C GLN A 39 -2.11 -7.19 9.73
N GLN A 40 -1.10 -7.13 10.61
CA GLN A 40 0.24 -6.72 10.23
C GLN A 40 1.14 -7.93 9.99
N LYS A 41 1.91 -7.89 8.90
CA LYS A 41 2.95 -8.87 8.59
C LYS A 41 4.31 -8.22 8.77
N PHE A 42 5.12 -8.78 9.65
CA PHE A 42 6.50 -8.37 9.86
C PHE A 42 7.43 -9.37 9.17
N GLU A 43 8.31 -8.88 8.29
CA GLU A 43 9.33 -9.71 7.62
C GLU A 43 10.70 -9.45 8.23
N LYS A 44 11.51 -10.52 8.39
CA LYS A 44 12.85 -10.47 9.01
C LYS A 44 12.84 -9.99 10.47
N ALA A 45 11.82 -10.35 11.24
CA ALA A 45 11.70 -10.03 12.65
C ALA A 45 12.12 -11.20 13.54
N THR A 46 12.70 -10.89 14.70
CA THR A 46 12.97 -11.83 15.79
C THR A 46 11.83 -11.76 16.78
N VAL A 47 11.15 -12.88 17.02
CA VAL A 47 10.03 -12.94 17.98
C VAL A 47 10.51 -13.61 19.27
N ARG A 48 10.26 -12.98 20.41
CA ARG A 48 10.57 -13.48 21.76
C ARG A 48 9.31 -13.48 22.58
N ILE A 49 9.07 -14.58 23.30
CA ILE A 49 7.97 -14.67 24.27
C ILE A 49 8.61 -14.69 25.66
N ASP A 50 8.18 -13.81 26.54
CA ASP A 50 8.73 -13.72 27.90
C ASP A 50 8.00 -14.64 28.90
N GLU A 51 8.46 -14.65 30.16
CA GLU A 51 7.91 -15.47 31.24
C GLU A 51 6.46 -15.09 31.60
N LYS A 52 6.01 -13.88 31.24
CA LYS A 52 4.63 -13.42 31.44
C LYS A 52 3.73 -13.78 30.25
N GLY A 53 4.32 -14.26 29.15
CA GLY A 53 3.63 -14.61 27.92
C GLY A 53 3.40 -13.44 26.98
N ASP A 54 4.09 -12.32 27.18
CA ASP A 54 4.06 -11.17 26.27
C ASP A 54 4.96 -11.44 25.05
N VAL A 55 4.52 -10.95 23.89
CA VAL A 55 5.18 -11.21 22.61
C VAL A 55 5.98 -9.98 22.20
N HIS A 56 7.30 -10.10 22.17
CA HIS A 56 8.23 -9.06 21.73
C HIS A 56 8.71 -9.35 20.31
N ILE A 57 8.41 -8.45 19.38
CA ILE A 57 8.83 -8.50 17.99
C ILE A 57 9.97 -7.48 17.84
N ASP A 58 11.19 -7.95 17.65
CA ASP A 58 12.35 -7.13 17.29
C ASP A 58 12.51 -7.15 15.77
N ALA A 59 12.19 -6.04 15.13
CA ALA A 59 12.24 -5.89 13.68
C ALA A 59 13.10 -4.66 13.33
N PRO A 60 14.39 -4.85 12.99
CA PRO A 60 15.28 -3.78 12.59
C PRO A 60 14.69 -3.05 11.37
N GLY A 61 14.41 -1.74 11.52
CA GLY A 61 13.82 -0.91 10.47
C GLY A 61 12.32 -0.63 10.59
N TYR A 62 11.62 -1.23 11.54
CA TYR A 62 10.22 -0.89 11.84
C TYR A 62 10.13 0.09 13.01
N ALA A 63 9.35 1.17 12.86
CA ALA A 63 9.07 2.12 13.92
C ALA A 63 7.60 2.03 14.35
N ALA A 64 7.34 1.57 15.57
CA ALA A 64 6.03 1.70 16.20
C ALA A 64 5.91 3.06 16.88
N ARG A 65 4.80 3.77 16.64
CA ARG A 65 4.45 5.01 17.33
C ARG A 65 3.03 4.91 17.84
N VAL A 66 2.87 5.03 19.14
CA VAL A 66 1.56 5.27 19.75
C VAL A 66 1.18 6.70 19.43
N VAL A 67 0.32 6.90 18.43
CA VAL A 67 -0.28 8.22 18.20
C VAL A 67 -1.34 8.41 19.26
N GLN A 68 -0.98 9.08 20.35
CA GLN A 68 -1.93 9.47 21.36
C GLN A 68 -2.89 10.49 20.74
N GLN A 69 -4.12 10.03 20.48
CA GLN A 69 -5.22 10.87 20.01
C GLN A 69 -5.43 12.01 21.03
N PRO A 70 -5.36 13.30 20.63
CA PRO A 70 -5.47 14.39 21.59
C PRO A 70 -6.86 14.41 22.22
N ALA A 71 -6.91 14.25 23.54
CA ALA A 71 -8.10 14.56 24.33
C ALA A 71 -8.33 16.08 24.32
N ALA A 72 -9.59 16.48 24.14
CA ALA A 72 -10.04 17.86 24.08
C ALA A 72 -9.68 18.67 25.34
N ALA A 73 -9.43 19.97 25.11
CA ALA A 73 -8.92 20.94 26.07
C ALA A 73 -9.86 21.26 27.24
N ALA A 74 -9.27 21.51 28.41
CA ALA A 74 -9.86 22.24 29.55
C ALA A 74 -8.77 23.12 30.21
N PRO A 75 -9.13 24.22 30.91
CA PRO A 75 -8.30 25.44 31.01
C PRO A 75 -7.21 25.45 32.09
N ALA A 76 -6.29 26.40 31.93
CA ALA A 76 -5.00 26.57 32.59
C ALA A 76 -4.98 26.84 34.11
N ALA A 77 -3.91 26.38 34.76
CA ALA A 77 -3.40 26.84 36.05
C ALA A 77 -1.84 26.77 36.06
N PRO A 78 -1.14 27.55 36.91
CA PRO A 78 0.09 28.26 36.54
C PRO A 78 1.42 27.52 36.73
N ALA A 79 2.43 28.10 36.07
CA ALA A 79 3.82 27.72 35.90
C ALA A 79 4.56 27.06 37.09
N ALA A 80 5.30 25.99 36.80
CA ALA A 80 6.43 25.55 37.59
C ALA A 80 7.56 24.98 36.71
N SER A 81 8.74 25.59 36.85
CA SER A 81 10.11 25.11 36.59
C SER A 81 10.41 24.39 35.28
N THR A 82 11.16 25.07 34.42
CA THR A 82 11.94 24.51 33.30
C THR A 82 13.08 23.59 33.78
N PRO A 83 13.14 22.32 33.32
CA PRO A 83 14.38 21.55 33.25
C PRO A 83 15.09 21.79 31.90
N PRO A 84 16.41 21.48 31.80
CA PRO A 84 17.28 21.98 30.75
C PRO A 84 16.91 21.47 29.36
N ALA A 85 17.19 22.30 28.35
CA ALA A 85 17.04 21.99 26.93
C ALA A 85 17.79 20.69 26.57
N ALA A 86 17.05 19.59 26.49
CA ALA A 86 17.50 18.39 25.80
C ALA A 86 17.61 18.72 24.31
N ALA A 87 18.79 18.49 23.75
CA ALA A 87 19.06 18.61 22.32
C ALA A 87 17.93 17.96 21.52
N ALA A 88 17.36 18.72 20.58
CA ALA A 88 16.30 18.25 19.71
C ALA A 88 16.74 16.96 19.01
N ALA A 89 16.13 15.84 19.40
CA ALA A 89 16.24 14.60 18.65
C ALA A 89 15.73 14.88 17.21
N PRO A 90 16.41 14.35 16.17
CA PRO A 90 16.00 14.56 14.80
C PRO A 90 14.53 14.15 14.65
N ALA A 91 13.75 15.06 14.07
CA ALA A 91 12.33 14.85 13.88
C ALA A 91 12.12 13.52 13.14
N PRO A 92 11.24 12.66 13.65
CA PRO A 92 10.88 11.42 13.00
C PRO A 92 10.30 11.72 11.63
N ALA A 93 10.96 11.20 10.59
CA ALA A 93 10.50 11.31 9.22
C ALA A 93 9.03 10.90 9.13
N ALA A 94 8.21 11.81 8.61
CA ALA A 94 6.81 11.53 8.31
C ALA A 94 6.69 10.22 7.49
N PRO A 95 5.60 9.46 7.62
CA PRO A 95 5.39 8.28 6.77
C PRO A 95 5.57 8.71 5.31
N ALA A 96 6.48 8.06 4.59
CA ALA A 96 6.77 8.36 3.20
C ALA A 96 5.45 8.28 2.43
N ARG A 97 4.95 9.42 1.98
CA ARG A 97 3.83 9.51 1.06
C ARG A 97 4.46 9.87 -0.27
N LEU A 98 3.95 9.28 -1.34
CA LEU A 98 4.33 9.68 -2.69
C LEU A 98 4.09 11.18 -2.81
N THR A 99 5.18 11.92 -2.95
CA THR A 99 5.15 13.38 -3.12
C THR A 99 4.82 13.76 -4.55
N GLN A 100 5.07 12.83 -5.48
CA GLN A 100 4.84 12.98 -6.91
C GLN A 100 3.69 12.11 -7.40
N ARG A 101 3.08 12.55 -8.50
CA ARG A 101 2.07 11.79 -9.23
C ARG A 101 2.72 11.09 -10.41
N TYR A 102 2.39 9.81 -10.54
CA TYR A 102 2.90 8.96 -11.59
C TYR A 102 1.78 8.62 -12.56
N PHE A 103 2.08 8.80 -13.84
CA PHE A 103 1.15 8.58 -14.91
C PHE A 103 1.70 7.54 -15.87
N LEU A 104 0.80 6.68 -16.33
CA LEU A 104 1.01 5.82 -17.47
C LEU A 104 0.36 6.49 -18.68
N VAL A 105 1.13 6.62 -19.75
CA VAL A 105 0.69 7.20 -21.02
C VAL A 105 1.07 6.27 -22.16
N THR A 106 0.12 6.01 -23.06
CA THR A 106 0.42 5.36 -24.33
C THR A 106 0.66 6.38 -25.42
N GLN A 107 1.59 6.08 -26.32
CA GLN A 107 1.83 6.88 -27.52
C GLN A 107 1.96 5.93 -28.71
N GLN A 108 1.19 6.21 -29.76
CA GLN A 108 1.22 5.42 -30.99
C GLN A 108 1.44 6.34 -32.17
N ALA A 109 2.30 5.93 -33.11
CA ALA A 109 2.49 6.68 -34.35
C ALA A 109 1.24 6.57 -35.24
N VAL A 110 0.71 5.34 -35.34
CA VAL A 110 -0.56 5.03 -36.02
C VAL A 110 -1.29 3.95 -35.20
N PRO A 111 -2.45 4.25 -34.60
CA PRO A 111 -3.19 3.30 -33.80
C PRO A 111 -3.47 1.99 -34.55
N GLY A 112 -3.21 0.86 -33.90
CA GLY A 112 -3.51 -0.48 -34.40
C GLY A 112 -2.53 -1.06 -35.42
N MET A 113 -1.53 -0.30 -35.88
CA MET A 113 -0.55 -0.77 -36.88
C MET A 113 0.59 -1.61 -36.29
N ALA A 114 0.93 -1.41 -35.01
CA ALA A 114 1.95 -2.21 -34.35
C ALA A 114 1.48 -3.65 -34.05
N GLU A 115 0.16 -3.87 -33.95
CA GLU A 115 -0.47 -5.16 -33.64
C GLU A 115 0.07 -5.79 -32.35
N TYR A 116 0.17 -4.97 -31.31
CA TYR A 116 0.57 -5.40 -29.98
C TYR A 116 -0.51 -5.01 -28.97
N ASP A 117 -0.78 -5.93 -28.05
CA ASP A 117 -1.43 -5.62 -26.78
C ASP A 117 -0.38 -5.67 -25.67
N ILE A 118 -0.46 -4.77 -24.69
CA ILE A 118 0.52 -4.69 -23.61
C ILE A 118 -0.20 -4.86 -22.27
N ASP A 119 0.15 -5.90 -21.54
CA ASP A 119 -0.30 -6.12 -20.17
C ASP A 119 0.63 -5.42 -19.19
N VAL A 120 0.05 -4.63 -18.29
CA VAL A 120 0.78 -3.82 -17.32
C VAL A 120 0.58 -4.38 -15.92
N TYR A 121 1.68 -4.68 -15.25
CA TYR A 121 1.71 -5.10 -13.86
C TYR A 121 2.60 -4.14 -13.05
N ILE A 122 2.14 -3.76 -11.87
CA ILE A 122 2.89 -2.94 -10.93
C ILE A 122 2.91 -3.67 -9.59
N ASN A 123 4.10 -3.95 -9.06
CA ASN A 123 4.33 -4.73 -7.85
C ASN A 123 3.56 -6.07 -7.88
N SER A 124 3.66 -6.77 -9.01
CA SER A 124 2.96 -8.03 -9.31
C SER A 124 1.42 -7.95 -9.35
N LYS A 125 0.83 -6.74 -9.27
CA LYS A 125 -0.60 -6.51 -9.41
C LYS A 125 -0.94 -6.14 -10.85
N TRP A 126 -1.87 -6.88 -11.46
CA TRP A 126 -2.41 -6.51 -12.77
C TRP A 126 -3.14 -5.17 -12.69
N ILE A 127 -2.75 -4.25 -13.58
CA ILE A 127 -3.30 -2.90 -13.62
C ILE A 127 -4.33 -2.78 -14.74
N ARG A 128 -3.92 -3.13 -15.96
CA ARG A 128 -4.71 -3.00 -17.18
C ARG A 128 -4.02 -3.69 -18.34
N LYS A 129 -4.81 -4.07 -19.33
CA LYS A 129 -4.37 -4.41 -20.69
C LYS A 129 -4.54 -3.21 -21.62
N LEU A 130 -3.46 -2.76 -22.25
CA LEU A 130 -3.43 -1.67 -23.22
C LEU A 130 -3.52 -2.26 -24.63
N ARG A 131 -4.52 -1.88 -25.41
CA ARG A 131 -4.69 -2.44 -26.76
C ARG A 131 -4.07 -1.53 -27.80
N GLY A 132 -3.38 -2.11 -28.78
CA GLY A 132 -2.81 -1.33 -29.88
C GLY A 132 -3.88 -0.58 -30.69
N SER A 133 -5.11 -1.09 -30.77
CA SER A 133 -6.20 -0.41 -31.48
C SER A 133 -6.96 0.64 -30.65
N GLU A 134 -6.59 0.83 -29.38
CA GLU A 134 -7.23 1.83 -28.51
C GLU A 134 -6.61 3.22 -28.73
N ASP A 135 -7.38 4.26 -28.42
CA ASP A 135 -6.88 5.64 -28.36
C ASP A 135 -5.79 5.78 -27.29
N GLN A 136 -5.17 6.96 -27.25
CA GLN A 136 -4.20 7.28 -26.23
C GLN A 136 -4.82 7.12 -24.82
N VAL A 137 -4.23 6.24 -24.02
CA VAL A 137 -4.62 5.96 -22.65
C VAL A 137 -3.72 6.77 -21.73
N ILE A 138 -4.35 7.54 -20.85
CA ILE A 138 -3.70 8.28 -19.78
C ILE A 138 -4.30 7.79 -18.48
N GLN A 139 -3.48 7.20 -17.61
CA GLN A 139 -3.94 6.63 -16.34
C GLN A 139 -3.03 7.05 -15.19
N ASP A 140 -3.64 7.56 -14.12
CA ASP A 140 -2.96 7.75 -12.85
C ASP A 140 -2.68 6.37 -12.20
N VAL A 141 -1.39 6.07 -12.03
CA VAL A 141 -0.91 4.82 -11.42
C VAL A 141 -0.32 5.04 -10.03
N THR A 142 -0.35 6.27 -9.52
CA THR A 142 0.22 6.67 -8.22
C THR A 142 -0.28 5.78 -7.09
N ARG A 143 -1.60 5.48 -7.08
CA ARG A 143 -2.23 4.61 -6.06
C ARG A 143 -1.77 3.15 -6.08
N ASN A 144 -1.15 2.71 -7.16
CA ASN A 144 -0.65 1.35 -7.33
C ASN A 144 0.83 1.24 -6.96
N LEU A 145 1.49 2.37 -6.74
CA LEU A 145 2.87 2.46 -6.33
C LEU A 145 2.99 2.57 -4.82
N GLN A 146 4.12 2.11 -4.32
CA GLN A 146 4.56 2.26 -2.94
C GLN A 146 5.73 3.24 -2.90
N PRO A 147 5.96 3.96 -1.78
CA PRO A 147 7.17 4.76 -1.61
C PRO A 147 8.43 3.91 -1.75
N GLY A 148 9.43 4.40 -2.48
CA GLY A 148 10.69 3.68 -2.71
C GLY A 148 10.64 2.77 -3.93
N LYS A 149 11.20 1.55 -3.82
CA LYS A 149 11.38 0.65 -4.96
C LYS A 149 10.06 -0.02 -5.36
N ASN A 150 9.70 0.12 -6.63
CA ASN A 150 8.58 -0.55 -7.27
C ASN A 150 9.09 -1.38 -8.46
N THR A 151 8.43 -2.50 -8.71
CA THR A 151 8.70 -3.35 -9.87
C THR A 151 7.56 -3.23 -10.85
N ILE A 152 7.86 -2.95 -12.11
CA ILE A 152 6.87 -2.81 -13.18
C ILE A 152 7.18 -3.84 -14.25
N LEU A 153 6.22 -4.70 -14.55
CA LEU A 153 6.35 -5.70 -15.61
C LEU A 153 5.42 -5.31 -16.76
N LEU A 154 6.01 -5.18 -17.95
CA LEU A 154 5.29 -4.91 -19.18
C LEU A 154 5.44 -6.12 -20.11
N THR A 155 4.31 -6.74 -20.44
CA THR A 155 4.29 -7.89 -21.35
C THR A 155 3.57 -7.49 -22.64
N ALA A 156 4.32 -7.41 -23.73
CA ALA A 156 3.78 -7.21 -25.07
C ALA A 156 3.44 -8.56 -25.72
N HIS A 157 2.19 -8.68 -26.13
CA HIS A 157 1.66 -9.81 -26.88
C HIS A 157 1.36 -9.38 -28.31
N LYS A 158 1.91 -10.12 -29.28
CA LYS A 158 1.62 -9.89 -30.69
C LYS A 158 0.21 -10.40 -31.00
N THR A 159 -0.64 -9.53 -31.55
CA THR A 159 -2.05 -9.84 -31.82
C THR A 159 -2.37 -10.08 -33.30
N SER A 160 -1.34 -10.30 -34.14
CA SER A 160 -1.52 -10.55 -35.57
C SER A 160 -2.27 -11.87 -35.81
N ALA A 161 -3.58 -11.79 -36.04
CA ALA A 161 -4.46 -12.91 -36.34
C ALA A 161 -4.60 -13.17 -37.85
N GLY A 162 -3.53 -12.95 -38.63
CA GLY A 162 -3.56 -13.05 -40.09
C GLY A 162 -2.36 -12.37 -40.76
N GLN A 163 -2.57 -11.79 -41.94
CA GLN A 163 -1.56 -10.92 -42.54
C GLN A 163 -1.32 -9.70 -41.66
N ARG A 164 -0.05 -9.38 -41.42
CA ARG A 164 0.35 -8.22 -40.62
C ARG A 164 -0.11 -6.96 -41.31
N LYS A 165 -0.71 -6.05 -40.53
CA LYS A 165 -1.12 -4.73 -41.02
C LYS A 165 0.07 -3.88 -41.42
N SER A 166 1.24 -4.12 -40.82
CA SER A 166 2.46 -3.38 -41.11
C SER A 166 3.72 -4.18 -40.78
N TYR A 167 4.78 -3.87 -41.52
CA TYR A 167 6.16 -4.31 -41.27
C TYR A 167 7.10 -3.13 -40.99
N SER A 168 6.57 -1.91 -41.01
CA SER A 168 7.34 -0.68 -40.84
C SER A 168 7.81 -0.51 -39.39
N PRO A 169 9.11 -0.19 -39.16
CA PRO A 169 9.60 0.17 -37.83
C PRO A 169 9.11 1.55 -37.37
N GLN A 170 8.57 2.39 -38.27
CA GLN A 170 8.00 3.70 -37.93
C GLN A 170 6.62 3.56 -37.24
N HIS A 171 5.93 2.44 -37.42
CA HIS A 171 4.67 2.18 -36.72
C HIS A 171 4.96 1.65 -35.31
N THR A 172 5.10 2.58 -34.37
CA THR A 172 5.47 2.28 -32.98
C THR A 172 4.27 2.32 -32.04
N PHE A 173 4.28 1.44 -31.04
CA PHE A 173 3.47 1.52 -29.83
C PHE A 173 4.41 1.65 -28.64
N LYS A 174 4.36 2.81 -27.98
CA LYS A 174 5.17 3.16 -26.82
C LYS A 174 4.30 3.30 -25.58
N VAL A 175 4.77 2.77 -24.47
CA VAL A 175 4.23 2.94 -23.12
C VAL A 175 5.24 3.72 -22.32
N ILE A 176 4.80 4.83 -21.73
CA ILE A 176 5.62 5.73 -20.94
C ILE A 176 5.05 5.76 -19.54
N ILE A 177 5.89 5.54 -18.53
CA ILE A 177 5.52 5.74 -17.14
C ILE A 177 6.49 6.75 -16.56
N GLY A 178 5.95 7.81 -15.98
CA GLY A 178 6.76 8.93 -15.51
C GLY A 178 6.05 9.78 -14.48
N GLU A 179 6.83 10.66 -13.88
CA GLU A 179 6.30 11.74 -13.04
C GLU A 179 5.63 12.77 -13.95
N GLY A 180 4.49 13.28 -13.52
CA GLY A 180 3.78 14.26 -14.31
C GLY A 180 2.79 15.05 -13.48
N ASN A 181 2.18 16.03 -14.14
CA ASN A 181 1.18 16.90 -13.58
C ASN A 181 -0.06 16.95 -14.46
N VAL A 182 -1.20 17.23 -13.83
CA VAL A 182 -2.47 17.44 -14.53
C VAL A 182 -2.65 18.94 -14.74
N GLY A 183 -2.65 19.36 -16.00
CA GLY A 183 -2.91 20.74 -16.42
C GLY A 183 -4.21 20.82 -17.21
N GLY A 184 -5.30 21.21 -16.56
CA GLY A 184 -6.63 21.18 -17.17
C GLY A 184 -7.05 19.75 -17.51
N ASP A 185 -7.41 19.50 -18.77
CA ASP A 185 -7.79 18.18 -19.28
C ASP A 185 -6.59 17.35 -19.80
N ASN A 186 -5.37 17.89 -19.70
CA ASN A 186 -4.16 17.26 -20.23
C ASN A 186 -3.24 16.80 -19.10
N VAL A 187 -2.52 15.70 -19.33
CA VAL A 187 -1.42 15.25 -18.47
C VAL A 187 -0.11 15.53 -19.18
N MET A 188 0.77 16.25 -18.50
CA MET A 188 2.14 16.47 -18.96
C MET A 188 3.06 15.55 -18.16
N ILE A 189 3.83 14.72 -18.86
CA ILE A 189 4.89 13.93 -18.24
C ILE A 189 6.13 14.82 -18.16
N ASP A 190 6.55 15.10 -16.94
CA ASP A 190 7.72 15.93 -16.66
C ASP A 190 9.01 15.08 -16.72
N ASP A 191 8.98 13.87 -16.17
CA ASP A 191 10.12 12.94 -16.16
C ASP A 191 9.71 11.52 -16.60
N PRO A 192 10.02 11.09 -17.84
CA PRO A 192 9.70 9.76 -18.33
C PRO A 192 10.70 8.72 -17.83
N ILE A 193 10.39 8.09 -16.69
CA ILE A 193 11.29 7.16 -16.00
C ILE A 193 11.35 5.79 -16.70
N ILE A 194 10.22 5.30 -17.21
CA ILE A 194 10.15 4.03 -17.95
C ILE A 194 9.59 4.31 -19.33
N GLN A 195 10.26 3.75 -20.34
CA GLN A 195 9.84 3.82 -21.72
C GLN A 195 9.99 2.43 -22.33
N PHE A 196 8.85 1.84 -22.68
CA PHE A 196 8.79 0.56 -23.34
C PHE A 196 8.21 0.76 -24.73
N GLN A 197 8.87 0.25 -25.76
CA GLN A 197 8.48 0.48 -27.14
C GLN A 197 8.49 -0.83 -27.92
N ARG A 198 7.44 -1.02 -28.72
CA ARG A 198 7.37 -2.05 -29.76
C ARG A 198 7.04 -1.43 -31.09
N THR A 199 7.49 -2.08 -32.15
CA THR A 199 7.30 -1.63 -33.52
C THR A 199 6.51 -2.66 -34.29
N ALA A 200 5.87 -2.23 -35.39
CA ALA A 200 5.20 -3.19 -36.26
C ALA A 200 6.17 -4.18 -36.88
N ALA A 201 7.49 -3.88 -36.96
CA ALA A 201 8.52 -4.79 -37.45
C ALA A 201 8.79 -5.97 -36.51
N ASP A 202 8.55 -5.79 -35.20
CA ASP A 202 8.69 -6.85 -34.20
C ASP A 202 7.63 -7.95 -34.39
N THR A 203 8.04 -9.19 -34.13
CA THR A 203 7.22 -10.39 -34.33
C THR A 203 7.03 -11.25 -33.10
N GLN A 204 7.81 -11.01 -32.06
CA GLN A 204 7.82 -11.82 -30.85
C GLN A 204 7.01 -11.17 -29.75
N ASP A 205 6.50 -12.01 -28.86
CA ASP A 205 6.05 -11.59 -27.54
C ASP A 205 7.27 -11.25 -26.69
N VAL A 206 7.17 -10.18 -25.91
CA VAL A 206 8.29 -9.73 -25.07
C VAL A 206 7.78 -9.25 -23.72
N SER A 207 8.38 -9.77 -22.66
CA SER A 207 8.18 -9.29 -21.29
C SER A 207 9.44 -8.56 -20.83
N GLU A 208 9.28 -7.34 -20.33
CA GLU A 208 10.38 -6.58 -19.71
C GLU A 208 9.98 -6.12 -18.32
N GLU A 209 10.89 -6.32 -17.37
CA GLU A 209 10.76 -5.85 -15.99
C GLU A 209 11.60 -4.58 -15.80
N PHE A 210 10.98 -3.59 -15.20
CA PHE A 210 11.57 -2.29 -14.88
C PHE A 210 11.50 -2.05 -13.38
N THR A 211 12.50 -1.34 -12.86
CA THR A 211 12.49 -0.83 -11.50
C THR A 211 12.21 0.66 -11.53
N LEU A 212 11.18 1.09 -10.80
CA LEU A 212 10.84 2.50 -10.58
C LEU A 212 11.07 2.84 -9.12
N THR A 213 11.86 3.87 -8.84
CA THR A 213 12.02 4.38 -7.47
C THR A 213 11.20 5.66 -7.33
N THR A 214 10.20 5.62 -6.45
CA THR A 214 9.31 6.75 -6.20
C THR A 214 9.78 7.58 -5.01
N ARG A 215 9.37 8.86 -4.98
CA ARG A 215 9.81 9.86 -4.00
C ARG A 215 8.67 10.43 -3.18
#